data_AF-X1J3F5-F1
#
_entry.id   AF-X1J3F5-F1
#
_cell.length_a   1.000
_cell.length_b   1.000
_cell.length_c   1.000
_cell.angle_alpha   90.00
_cell.angle_beta   90.00
_cell.angle_gamma   90.00
#
_symmetry.space_group_name_H-M   'P 1'
#
loop_
_entity.id
_entity.type
_entity.pdbx_description
1 polymer ?
#
loop_
_entity_poly.entity_id
_entity_poly.type
_entity_poly.pdbx_seq_one_letter_code
_entity_poly.pdbx_strand_id
1 'polypeptide(L)' 'DGNGFSHVRASLVGASLNVPFSNGTLNLGTWQQIVFLDFDNRSRSRMVLLQFMGE' A
#
# COMPACT_ATOMS: atom_id res chain seq x y z
N ASP A 1 -14.22 15.85 9.64
CA ASP A 1 -13.41 14.71 10.14
C ASP A 1 -12.06 15.11 10.74
N GLY A 2 -11.52 16.31 10.51
CA GLY A 2 -10.28 16.73 11.18
C GLY A 2 -9.02 15.94 10.76
N ASN A 3 -9.10 15.21 9.64
CA ASN A 3 -8.06 14.33 9.12
C ASN A 3 -7.52 14.81 7.75
N GLY A 4 -7.63 16.10 7.44
CA GLY A 4 -7.14 16.67 6.18
C GLY A 4 -5.64 16.37 5.95
N PHE A 5 -4.85 16.32 7.01
CA PHE A 5 -3.44 15.92 6.95
C PHE A 5 -3.26 14.46 6.48
N SER A 6 -4.22 13.57 6.78
CA SER A 6 -4.21 12.18 6.34
C SER A 6 -4.38 12.08 4.83
N HIS A 7 -5.26 12.90 4.25
CA HIS A 7 -5.44 12.99 2.80
C HIS A 7 -4.16 13.46 2.10
N VAL A 8 -3.53 14.53 2.59
CA VAL A 8 -2.28 15.05 2.02
C VAL A 8 -1.17 13.99 2.06
N ARG A 9 -1.00 13.29 3.19
CA ARG A 9 -0.01 12.21 3.32
C ARG A 9 -0.29 11.04 2.38
N ALA A 10 -1.54 10.59 2.28
CA ALA A 10 -1.93 9.51 1.39
C ALA A 10 -1.69 9.88 -0.08
N SER A 11 -2.00 11.11 -0.49
CA SER A 11 -1.74 11.59 -1.86
C SER A 11 -0.24 11.68 -2.19
N LEU A 12 0.60 12.02 -1.20
CA LEU A 12 2.05 12.09 -1.40
C LEU A 12 2.72 10.70 -1.48
N VAL A 13 2.27 9.74 -0.68
CA VAL A 13 2.82 8.37 -0.66
C VAL A 13 2.29 7.52 -1.81
N GLY A 14 1.02 7.73 -2.20
CA GLY A 14 0.31 6.89 -3.15
C GLY A 14 -0.56 5.84 -2.46
N ALA A 15 -1.70 5.53 -3.07
CA ALA A 15 -2.69 4.59 -2.54
C ALA A 15 -2.51 3.14 -3.04
N SER A 16 -1.57 2.92 -3.96
CA SER A 16 -1.29 1.62 -4.56
C SER A 16 0.18 1.51 -4.95
N LEU A 17 0.61 0.28 -5.16
CA LEU A 17 1.92 -0.05 -5.69
C LEU A 17 1.80 -1.31 -6.56
N ASN A 18 2.72 -1.46 -7.51
CA ASN A 18 2.85 -2.67 -8.31
C ASN A 18 4.15 -3.37 -7.91
N VAL A 19 4.09 -4.67 -7.62
CA VAL A 19 5.28 -5.49 -7.38
C VAL A 19 5.35 -6.58 -8.45
N PRO A 20 6.44 -6.66 -9.21
CA PRO A 20 6.61 -7.73 -10.18
C PRO A 20 6.80 -9.08 -9.48
N PHE A 21 6.41 -10.14 -10.18
CA PHE A 21 6.68 -11.51 -9.76
C PHE A 21 7.78 -12.10 -10.63
N SER A 22 8.57 -13.01 -10.08
CA SER A 22 9.56 -13.80 -10.82
C SER A 22 9.63 -15.20 -10.21
N ASN A 23 9.47 -16.24 -11.02
CA ASN A 23 9.42 -17.63 -10.56
C ASN A 23 8.40 -17.87 -9.42
N GLY A 24 7.22 -17.25 -9.52
CA GLY A 24 6.13 -17.41 -8.54
C GLY A 24 6.32 -16.67 -7.21
N THR A 25 7.36 -15.85 -7.05
CA THR A 25 7.59 -15.06 -5.83
C THR A 25 7.60 -13.56 -6.12
N LEU A 26 7.25 -12.76 -5.10
CA LEU A 26 7.36 -11.29 -5.18
C LEU A 26 8.83 -10.90 -5.34
N ASN A 27 9.14 -10.15 -6.39
CA ASN A 27 10.48 -9.68 -6.67
C ASN A 27 10.77 -8.40 -5.87
N LEU A 28 11.12 -8.59 -4.60
CA LEU A 28 11.53 -7.55 -3.67
C LEU A 28 13.04 -7.63 -3.44
N GLY A 29 13.70 -6.47 -3.37
CA GLY A 29 15.09 -6.39 -2.92
C GLY A 29 15.24 -6.74 -1.44
N THR A 30 16.46 -7.04 -1.00
CA THR A 30 16.79 -7.49 0.37
C THR A 30 16.19 -6.62 1.48
N TRP A 31 16.00 -5.33 1.23
CA TRP A 31 15.50 -4.35 2.20
C TRP A 31 14.11 -3.78 1.86
N GLN A 32 13.47 -4.26 0.80
CA GLN A 32 12.13 -3.81 0.41
C GLN A 32 11.07 -4.60 1.15
N GLN A 33 10.05 -3.90 1.66
CA GLN A 33 8.90 -4.48 2.34
C GLN A 33 7.62 -3.79 1.82
N ILE A 34 6.53 -4.56 1.70
CA ILE A 34 5.20 -3.99 1.47
C ILE A 34 4.63 -3.62 2.85
N VAL A 35 4.38 -2.33 3.07
CA VAL A 35 3.91 -1.81 4.35
C VAL A 35 2.59 -1.07 4.15
N PHE A 36 1.62 -1.36 5.02
CA PHE A 36 0.36 -0.62 5.09
C PHE A 36 0.50 0.56 6.07
N LEU A 37 0.19 1.78 5.60
CA LEU A 37 0.22 2.99 6.41
C LEU A 37 -1.22 3.53 6.57
N ASP A 38 -1.77 3.50 7.78
CA ASP A 38 -3.03 4.19 8.10
C ASP A 38 -2.73 5.56 8.71
N PHE A 39 -3.07 6.62 7.97
CA PHE A 39 -2.83 8.00 8.42
C PHE A 39 -4.01 8.63 9.15
N ASP A 40 -5.16 7.96 9.22
CA ASP A 40 -6.38 8.54 9.81
C ASP A 40 -6.22 8.74 11.32
N ASN A 41 -6.94 9.71 11.86
CA ASN A 41 -6.82 10.11 13.27
C ASN A 41 -7.66 9.25 14.22
N ARG A 42 -8.24 8.16 13.73
CA ARG A 42 -9.07 7.22 14.50
C ARG A 42 -9.04 5.84 13.87
N SER A 43 -9.33 4.81 14.68
CA SER A 43 -9.40 3.42 14.21
C SER A 43 -10.52 3.24 13.18
N ARG A 44 -10.23 2.47 12.14
CA ARG A 44 -11.15 2.11 11.05
C ARG A 44 -10.90 0.67 10.62
N SER A 45 -11.92 0.02 10.07
CA SER A 45 -11.72 -1.18 9.27
C SER A 45 -11.18 -0.79 7.90
N ARG A 46 -10.09 -1.41 7.45
CA ARG A 46 -9.42 -1.13 6.19
C ARG A 46 -9.36 -2.41 5.35
N MET A 47 -9.46 -2.24 4.04
CA MET A 47 -9.37 -3.32 3.07
C MET A 47 -8.24 -3.01 2.10
N VAL A 48 -7.34 -3.96 1.90
CA VAL A 48 -6.29 -3.90 0.87
C VAL A 48 -6.68 -4.87 -0.22
N LEU A 49 -6.92 -4.36 -1.43
CA LEU A 49 -7.23 -5.17 -2.59
C LEU A 49 -5.93 -5.68 -3.21
N LEU A 50 -5.86 -6.98 -3.48
CA LEU A 50 -4.78 -7.60 -4.23
C LEU A 50 -5.29 -7.99 -5.61
N GLN A 51 -4.60 -7.52 -6.65
CA GLN A 51 -4.87 -7.88 -8.04
C GLN A 51 -3.61 -8.52 -8.63
N PHE A 52 -3.79 -9.67 -9.26
CA PHE A 52 -2.73 -10.39 -9.95
C PHE A 52 -3.01 -10.35 -11.45
N MET A 53 -1.97 -10.12 -12.24
CA MET A 53 -2.03 -10.03 -13.69
C MET A 53 -0.82 -10.74 -14.27
N GLY A 54 -1.02 -11.62 -15.25
CA GLY A 54 0.03 -12.44 -15.83
C GLY A 54 -0.46 -13.87 -16.12
N GLU A 55 0.45 -14.70 -16.62
CA GLU A 55 0.29 -16.14 -16.83
C GLU A 55 1.04 -16.94 -15.76
#